data_AF-A0A931KPG3-F1
#
_entry.id   AF-A0A931KPG3-F1
#
_cell.length_a   1.000
_cell.length_b   1.000
_cell.length_c   1.000
_cell.angle_alpha   90.00
_cell.angle_beta   90.00
_cell.angle_gamma   90.00
#
_symmetry.space_group_name_H-M   'P 1'
#
loop_
_entity.id
_entity.type
_entity.pdbx_description
1 polymer ?
#
loop_
_entity_poly.entity_id
_entity_poly.type
_entity_poly.pdbx_seq_one_letter_code
_entity_poly.pdbx_strand_id
1 'polypeptide(L)'
;MLTKVIAACLLLAAQTYEVPPAVLVGIMQVEGGKVGQEVKNKNGTSDLGPMQINTLWIPQLAQYWGISETDAYRIVRDDPCTNMGVAAWILRNHHLETGSLSQAISYYHSRTPSLGGKYKYKVIGAMQRQGLIRQ
;
A
#
# COMPACT_ATOMS: atom_id res chain seq x y z
N MET A 1 -10.82 -6.99 17.56
CA MET A 1 -9.90 -8.08 17.13
C MET A 1 -9.25 -7.78 15.78
N LEU A 2 -10.02 -7.38 14.74
CA LEU A 2 -9.49 -7.04 13.41
C LEU A 2 -8.37 -5.98 13.42
N THR A 3 -8.47 -4.93 14.22
CA THR A 3 -7.45 -3.88 14.33
C THR A 3 -6.09 -4.38 14.85
N LYS A 4 -6.08 -5.41 15.72
CA LYS A 4 -4.83 -6.02 16.22
C LYS A 4 -4.17 -6.87 15.13
N VAL A 5 -4.96 -7.58 14.34
CA VAL A 5 -4.47 -8.36 13.18
C VAL A 5 -3.87 -7.42 12.13
N ILE A 6 -4.56 -6.33 11.81
CA ILE A 6 -4.07 -5.27 10.92
C ILE A 6 -2.73 -4.72 11.42
N ALA A 7 -2.60 -4.38 12.71
CA ALA A 7 -1.34 -3.87 13.25
C ALA A 7 -0.21 -4.91 13.17
N ALA A 8 -0.48 -6.16 13.51
CA ALA A 8 0.52 -7.24 13.43
C ALA A 8 0.99 -7.48 11.99
N CYS A 9 0.05 -7.52 11.04
CA CYS A 9 0.38 -7.75 9.63
C CYS A 9 1.10 -6.55 9.00
N LEU A 10 0.77 -5.32 9.40
CA LEU A 10 1.51 -4.14 8.98
C LEU A 10 2.95 -4.18 9.48
N LEU A 11 3.17 -4.51 10.75
CA LEU A 11 4.51 -4.63 11.33
C LEU A 11 5.31 -5.76 10.69
N LEU A 12 4.68 -6.90 10.42
CA LEU A 12 5.31 -8.02 9.72
C LEU A 12 5.70 -7.62 8.30
N ALA A 13 4.80 -6.99 7.54
CA ALA A 13 5.08 -6.51 6.19
C ALA A 13 6.22 -5.48 6.17
N ALA A 14 6.22 -4.54 7.12
CA ALA A 14 7.28 -3.55 7.27
C ALA A 14 8.65 -4.21 7.49
N GLN A 15 8.70 -5.23 8.35
CA GLN A 15 9.91 -5.99 8.62
C GLN A 15 10.35 -6.81 7.40
N THR A 16 9.46 -7.58 6.78
CA THR A 16 9.74 -8.45 5.64
C THR A 16 10.32 -7.70 4.44
N TYR A 17 9.80 -6.49 4.16
CA TYR A 17 10.23 -5.69 3.00
C TYR A 17 11.17 -4.54 3.37
N GLU A 18 11.64 -4.49 4.61
CA GLU A 18 12.57 -3.47 5.11
C GLU A 18 12.11 -2.03 4.78
N VAL A 19 10.85 -1.73 5.05
CA VAL A 19 10.27 -0.40 4.91
C VAL A 19 9.87 0.16 6.28
N PRO A 20 10.01 1.47 6.53
CA PRO A 20 9.65 2.02 7.84
C PRO A 20 8.16 1.80 8.15
N PRO A 21 7.81 1.20 9.31
CA PRO A 21 6.41 0.97 9.69
C PRO A 21 5.58 2.25 9.71
N ALA A 22 6.20 3.36 10.10
CA ALA A 22 5.55 4.67 10.13
C ALA A 22 4.98 5.08 8.76
N VAL A 23 5.70 4.79 7.67
CA VAL A 23 5.25 5.10 6.31
C VAL A 23 4.04 4.24 5.93
N LEU A 24 4.07 2.95 6.25
CA LEU A 24 2.92 2.07 5.99
C LEU A 24 1.68 2.49 6.79
N VAL A 25 1.85 2.93 8.04
CA VAL A 25 0.73 3.51 8.81
C VAL A 25 0.23 4.79 8.14
N GLY A 26 1.13 5.67 7.68
CA GLY A 26 0.78 6.88 6.96
C GLY A 26 -0.03 6.60 5.69
N ILE A 27 0.40 5.62 4.88
CA ILE A 27 -0.31 5.16 3.68
C ILE A 27 -1.69 4.62 4.07
N MET A 28 -1.76 3.69 5.02
CA MET A 28 -3.02 3.10 5.47
C MET A 28 -4.04 4.17 5.92
N GLN A 29 -3.58 5.22 6.60
CA GLN A 29 -4.43 6.33 7.04
C GLN A 29 -4.92 7.21 5.89
N VAL A 30 -4.11 7.38 4.83
CA VAL A 30 -4.50 8.17 3.65
C VAL A 30 -5.43 7.38 2.75
N GLU A 31 -5.19 6.08 2.57
CA GLU A 31 -6.03 5.21 1.76
C GLU A 31 -7.39 4.95 2.42
N GLY A 32 -7.40 4.70 3.74
CA GLY A 32 -8.64 4.54 4.50
C GLY A 32 -9.52 3.37 4.03
N GLY A 33 -8.93 2.41 3.31
CA GLY A 33 -9.62 1.25 2.79
C GLY A 33 -10.06 0.27 3.89
N LYS A 34 -10.93 -0.66 3.53
CA LYS A 34 -11.42 -1.74 4.40
C LYS A 34 -11.15 -3.11 3.79
N VAL A 35 -11.06 -4.12 4.64
CA VAL A 35 -11.01 -5.51 4.19
C VAL A 35 -12.25 -5.82 3.34
N GLY A 36 -12.05 -6.43 2.17
CA GLY A 36 -13.11 -6.72 1.21
C GLY A 36 -13.54 -5.54 0.33
N GLN A 37 -12.97 -4.35 0.51
CA GLN A 37 -13.33 -3.18 -0.28
C GLN A 37 -12.73 -3.22 -1.68
N GLU A 38 -13.54 -2.81 -2.65
CA GLU A 38 -13.12 -2.50 -4.02
C GLU A 38 -13.64 -1.10 -4.36
N VAL A 39 -12.74 -0.23 -4.82
CA VAL A 39 -13.11 1.11 -5.34
C VAL A 39 -12.78 1.17 -6.82
N LYS A 40 -13.80 1.36 -7.66
CA LYS A 40 -13.63 1.43 -9.11
C LYS A 40 -13.09 2.78 -9.56
N ASN A 41 -12.05 2.76 -10.39
CA ASN A 41 -11.45 3.93 -10.99
C ASN A 41 -12.02 4.22 -12.38
N LYS A 42 -11.93 5.49 -12.81
CA LYS A 42 -12.45 5.94 -14.13
C LYS A 42 -11.73 5.30 -15.32
N ASN A 43 -10.51 4.82 -15.12
CA ASN A 43 -9.69 4.17 -16.15
C ASN A 43 -9.93 2.65 -16.25
N GLY A 44 -10.93 2.11 -15.55
CA GLY A 44 -11.29 0.68 -15.59
C GLY A 44 -10.50 -0.21 -14.62
N THR A 45 -9.53 0.34 -13.88
CA THR A 45 -8.88 -0.37 -12.75
C THR A 45 -9.72 -0.27 -11.48
N SER A 46 -9.40 -1.06 -10.46
CA SER A 46 -9.97 -0.91 -9.11
C SER A 46 -8.86 -0.87 -8.06
N ASP A 47 -9.13 -0.25 -6.90
CA ASP A 47 -8.26 -0.25 -5.74
C ASP A 47 -8.82 -1.17 -4.64
N LEU A 48 -7.98 -2.06 -4.13
CA LEU A 48 -8.38 -3.21 -3.33
C LEU A 48 -7.92 -3.12 -1.88
N GLY A 49 -8.83 -3.43 -0.96
CA GLY A 49 -8.53 -3.68 0.45
C GLY A 49 -8.03 -2.45 1.23
N PRO A 50 -7.46 -2.66 2.43
CA PRO A 50 -7.04 -1.59 3.35
C PRO A 50 -6.02 -0.60 2.79
N MET A 51 -5.07 -1.10 2.00
CA MET A 51 -4.00 -0.31 1.39
C MET A 51 -4.34 0.15 -0.03
N GLN A 52 -5.58 -0.09 -0.50
CA GLN A 52 -6.07 0.36 -1.81
C GLN A 52 -5.12 -0.04 -2.96
N ILE A 53 -4.71 -1.31 -2.98
CA ILE A 53 -3.81 -1.86 -4.00
C ILE A 53 -4.52 -1.85 -5.36
N ASN A 54 -3.96 -1.15 -6.33
CA ASN A 54 -4.54 -1.09 -7.66
C ASN A 54 -4.46 -2.43 -8.40
N THR A 55 -5.50 -2.77 -9.16
CA THR A 55 -5.58 -4.01 -9.95
C THR A 55 -4.50 -4.16 -11.02
N LEU A 56 -3.78 -3.09 -11.39
CA LEU A 56 -2.61 -3.15 -12.28
C LEU A 56 -1.52 -4.11 -11.80
N TRP A 57 -1.44 -4.38 -10.49
CA TRP A 57 -0.46 -5.31 -9.92
C TRP A 57 -0.89 -6.78 -9.99
N ILE A 58 -2.18 -7.07 -10.22
CA ILE A 58 -2.72 -8.42 -10.10
C ILE A 58 -2.10 -9.42 -11.09
N PRO A 59 -1.88 -9.10 -12.38
CA PRO A 59 -1.24 -10.04 -13.30
C PRO A 59 0.17 -10.46 -12.85
N GLN A 60 0.98 -9.49 -12.39
CA GLN A 60 2.33 -9.76 -11.89
C GLN A 60 2.30 -10.60 -10.60
N LEU A 61 1.39 -10.28 -9.67
CA LEU A 61 1.24 -11.02 -8.42
C LEU A 61 0.76 -12.44 -8.66
N ALA A 62 -0.22 -12.63 -9.53
CA ALA A 62 -0.74 -13.94 -9.92
C ALA A 62 0.36 -14.81 -10.54
N GLN A 63 1.15 -14.24 -11.46
CA GLN A 63 2.30 -14.92 -12.05
C GLN A 63 3.34 -15.30 -10.99
N TYR A 64 3.68 -14.38 -10.09
CA TYR A 64 4.68 -14.63 -9.04
C TYR A 64 4.23 -15.70 -8.03
N TRP A 65 2.94 -15.71 -7.67
CA TRP A 65 2.37 -16.68 -6.74
C TRP A 65 1.98 -18.02 -7.39
N GLY A 66 1.98 -18.11 -8.72
CA GLY A 66 1.57 -19.32 -9.44
C GLY A 66 0.08 -19.64 -9.29
N ILE A 67 -0.78 -18.61 -9.20
CA ILE A 67 -2.23 -18.75 -9.05
C ILE A 67 -2.97 -17.97 -10.14
N SER A 68 -4.29 -18.15 -10.25
CA SER A 68 -5.08 -17.39 -11.21
C SER A 68 -5.17 -15.90 -10.82
N GLU A 69 -5.33 -15.01 -11.79
CA GLU A 69 -5.58 -13.59 -11.53
C GLU A 69 -6.83 -13.37 -10.66
N THR A 70 -7.85 -14.23 -10.82
CA THR A 70 -9.07 -14.16 -10.01
C THR A 70 -8.79 -14.52 -8.54
N ASP A 71 -7.91 -15.48 -8.27
CA ASP A 71 -7.51 -15.83 -6.90
C ASP A 71 -6.65 -14.73 -6.29
N ALA A 72 -5.64 -14.23 -7.02
CA ALA A 72 -4.80 -13.12 -6.58
C ALA A 72 -5.64 -11.88 -6.26
N TYR A 73 -6.61 -11.56 -7.12
CA TYR A 73 -7.58 -10.49 -6.90
C TYR A 73 -8.32 -10.64 -5.56
N ARG A 74 -8.93 -11.82 -5.32
CA ARG A 74 -9.69 -12.07 -4.08
C ARG A 74 -8.80 -12.02 -2.86
N ILE A 75 -7.62 -12.65 -2.90
CA ILE A 75 -6.68 -12.66 -1.78
C ILE A 75 -6.22 -11.23 -1.46
N VAL A 76 -5.82 -10.44 -2.45
CA VAL A 76 -5.38 -9.04 -2.23
C VAL A 76 -6.51 -8.19 -1.66
N ARG A 77 -7.76 -8.41 -2.05
CA ARG A 77 -8.92 -7.65 -1.54
C ARG A 77 -9.33 -8.08 -0.13
N ASP A 78 -9.34 -9.38 0.13
CA ASP A 78 -10.04 -9.98 1.27
C ASP A 78 -9.09 -10.39 2.41
N ASP A 79 -7.80 -10.62 2.15
CA ASP A 79 -6.79 -10.89 3.17
C ASP A 79 -6.00 -9.60 3.53
N PRO A 80 -6.22 -9.00 4.72
CA PRO A 80 -5.51 -7.78 5.12
C PRO A 80 -3.99 -7.96 5.18
N CYS A 81 -3.50 -9.15 5.50
CA CYS A 81 -2.09 -9.41 5.68
C CYS A 81 -1.37 -9.50 4.35
N THR A 82 -1.97 -10.18 3.36
CA THR A 82 -1.47 -10.15 1.99
C THR A 82 -1.55 -8.74 1.41
N ASN A 83 -2.64 -8.01 1.63
CA ASN A 83 -2.78 -6.63 1.14
C ASN A 83 -1.67 -5.71 1.66
N MET A 84 -1.35 -5.79 2.96
CA MET A 84 -0.23 -5.02 3.56
C MET A 84 1.13 -5.48 3.08
N GLY A 85 1.32 -6.80 2.91
CA GLY A 85 2.54 -7.36 2.32
C GLY A 85 2.79 -6.81 0.91
N VAL A 86 1.75 -6.79 0.07
CA VAL A 86 1.82 -6.22 -1.28
C VAL A 86 2.10 -4.71 -1.24
N ALA A 87 1.46 -3.96 -0.32
CA ALA A 87 1.76 -2.53 -0.16
C ALA A 87 3.24 -2.27 0.18
N ALA A 88 3.78 -3.04 1.12
CA ALA A 88 5.18 -2.94 1.54
C ALA A 88 6.14 -3.36 0.41
N TRP A 89 5.81 -4.41 -0.35
CA TRP A 89 6.55 -4.84 -1.53
C TRP A 89 6.59 -3.76 -2.62
N ILE A 90 5.45 -3.14 -2.95
CA ILE A 90 5.38 -2.03 -3.92
C ILE A 90 6.25 -0.87 -3.45
N LEU A 91 6.10 -0.45 -2.19
CA LEU A 91 6.89 0.65 -1.62
C LEU A 91 8.39 0.35 -1.65
N ARG A 92 8.79 -0.88 -1.32
CA ARG A 92 10.19 -1.30 -1.38
C ARG A 92 10.73 -1.25 -2.81
N ASN A 93 9.98 -1.73 -3.80
CA ASN A 93 10.40 -1.66 -5.20
C ASN A 93 10.61 -0.22 -5.67
N HIS A 94 9.69 0.69 -5.34
CA HIS A 94 9.87 2.10 -5.66
C HIS A 94 11.02 2.74 -4.89
N HIS A 95 11.30 2.31 -3.66
CA HIS A 95 12.47 2.77 -2.92
C HIS A 95 13.77 2.33 -3.59
N LEU A 96 13.85 1.06 -4.01
CA LEU A 96 15.00 0.55 -4.76
C LEU A 96 15.17 1.27 -6.11
N GLU A 97 14.07 1.55 -6.80
CA GLU A 97 14.07 2.28 -8.08
C GLU A 97 14.57 3.72 -7.93
N THR A 98 14.14 4.43 -6.87
CA THR A 98 14.37 5.87 -6.74
C THR A 98 15.54 6.26 -5.84
N GLY A 99 16.02 5.34 -5.00
CA GLY A 99 16.98 5.62 -3.94
C GLY A 99 16.46 6.60 -2.87
N SER A 100 15.17 6.93 -2.88
CA SER A 100 14.58 7.94 -1.99
C SER A 100 13.22 7.48 -1.50
N LEU A 101 13.12 7.23 -0.19
CA LEU A 101 11.85 6.86 0.43
C LEU A 101 10.76 7.93 0.21
N SER A 102 11.14 9.21 0.22
CA SER A 102 10.23 10.33 -0.05
C SER A 102 9.64 10.26 -1.47
N GLN A 103 10.47 9.92 -2.45
CA GLN A 103 10.03 9.74 -3.83
C GLN A 103 9.23 8.44 -4.00
N ALA A 104 9.61 7.37 -3.30
CA ALA A 104 8.88 6.11 -3.30
C ALA A 104 7.43 6.27 -2.79
N ILE A 105 7.22 7.06 -1.74
CA ILE A 105 5.87 7.40 -1.25
C ILE A 105 5.07 8.14 -2.33
N SER A 106 5.69 9.05 -3.08
CA SER A 106 5.04 9.73 -4.20
C SER A 106 4.60 8.72 -5.28
N TYR A 107 5.49 7.80 -5.64
CA TYR A 107 5.27 6.82 -6.70
C TYR A 107 4.27 5.74 -6.34
N TYR A 108 4.09 5.45 -5.06
CA TYR A 108 3.04 4.55 -4.58
C TYR A 108 1.66 4.92 -5.13
N HIS A 109 1.36 6.22 -5.19
CA HIS A 109 0.10 6.72 -5.75
C HIS A 109 0.21 7.09 -7.24
N SER A 110 1.23 7.85 -7.64
CA SER A 110 1.36 8.32 -9.01
C SER A 110 2.75 8.85 -9.33
N ARG A 111 3.27 8.49 -10.50
CA ARG A 111 4.51 9.06 -11.07
C ARG A 111 4.36 10.50 -11.56
N THR A 112 3.14 10.97 -11.84
CA THR A 112 2.88 12.37 -12.19
C THR A 112 3.25 13.27 -11.00
N PRO A 113 4.21 14.21 -11.14
CA PRO A 113 4.76 14.96 -10.00
C PRO A 113 3.73 15.70 -9.15
N SER A 114 2.71 16.28 -9.78
CA SER A 114 1.66 17.02 -9.09
C SER A 114 0.74 16.13 -8.26
N LEU A 115 0.42 14.92 -8.72
CA LEU A 115 -0.46 13.97 -8.03
C LEU A 115 0.30 13.24 -6.92
N GLY A 116 1.44 12.65 -7.26
CA GLY A 116 2.27 11.94 -6.29
C GLY A 116 2.83 12.85 -5.20
N GLY A 117 3.22 14.08 -5.56
CA GLY A 117 3.66 15.09 -4.59
C GLY A 117 2.58 15.43 -3.56
N LYS A 118 1.34 15.70 -4.02
CA LYS A 118 0.20 15.92 -3.13
C LYS A 118 -0.07 14.72 -2.22
N TYR A 119 -0.02 13.52 -2.78
CA TYR A 119 -0.21 12.28 -2.02
C TYR A 119 0.85 12.10 -0.93
N LYS A 120 2.13 12.28 -1.27
CA LYS A 120 3.24 12.24 -0.32
C LYS A 120 3.03 13.18 0.86
N TYR A 121 2.61 14.42 0.63
CA TYR A 121 2.34 15.35 1.72
C TYR A 121 1.17 14.91 2.60
N LYS A 122 0.13 14.27 2.04
CA LYS A 122 -0.94 13.66 2.85
C LYS A 122 -0.41 12.55 3.75
N VAL A 123 0.47 11.68 3.23
CA VAL A 123 1.08 10.57 3.98
C VAL A 123 1.95 11.11 5.11
N ILE A 124 2.85 12.06 4.82
CA ILE A 124 3.70 12.70 5.84
C ILE A 124 2.84 13.38 6.91
N GLY A 125 1.80 14.12 6.51
CA GLY A 125 0.87 14.75 7.45
C GLY A 125 0.09 13.73 8.29
N ALA A 126 -0.26 12.57 7.72
CA ALA A 126 -0.88 11.49 8.47
C ALA A 126 0.10 10.91 9.51
N MET A 127 1.37 10.71 9.14
CA MET A 127 2.40 10.24 10.08
C MET A 127 2.59 11.22 11.24
N GLN A 128 2.59 12.53 10.98
CA GLN A 128 2.67 13.57 12.01
C GLN A 128 1.46 13.55 12.94
N ARG A 129 0.23 13.47 12.40
CA ARG A 129 -1.00 13.39 13.22
C ARG A 129 -1.05 12.16 14.12
N GLN A 130 -0.41 11.07 13.69
CA GLN A 130 -0.29 9.83 14.46
C GLN A 130 0.90 9.83 15.44
N GLY A 131 1.68 10.93 15.52
CA GLY A 131 2.84 11.05 16.40
C GLY A 131 4.02 10.15 16.02
N LEU A 132 4.07 9.67 14.76
CA LEU A 132 5.08 8.72 14.29
C LEU A 132 6.37 9.41 13.84
N ILE A 133 6.28 10.69 13.48
CA ILE A 133 7.41 11.55 13.15
C ILE A 133 7.19 12.93 13.78
N ARG A 134 8.29 13.62 14.06
CA ARG A 134 8.26 15.00 14.57
C ARG A 134 7.92 15.99 13.44
N GLN A 135 7.37 17.14 13.82
CA GLN A 135 7.14 18.27 12.91
C GLN A 135 8.47 18.85 12.42
#